data_AF-A0A4R4NHX1-F1
#
_entry.id   AF-A0A4R4NHX1-F1
#
_cell.length_a   1.000
_cell.length_b   1.000
_cell.length_c   1.000
_cell.angle_alpha   90.00
_cell.angle_beta   90.00
_cell.angle_gamma   90.00
#
_symmetry.space_group_name_H-M   'P 1'
#
loop_
_entity.id
_entity.type
_entity.pdbx_description
1 polymer ?
#
loop_
_entity_poly.entity_id
_entity_poly.type
_entity_poly.pdbx_seq_one_letter_code
_entity_poly.pdbx_strand_id
1 'polypeptide(L)' 'MRQYLDLRVHDRVALDEIELYAEMLSAVAAAERPLTVAEIDMVLGVRSDAAGRRELTPQD' A
#
# COMPACT_ATOMS: atom_id res chain seq x y z
N MET A 1 16.87 -1.94 -17.81
CA MET A 1 16.90 -1.24 -16.52
C MET A 1 16.12 -2.09 -15.52
N ARG A 2 16.76 -3.10 -14.93
CA ARG A 2 16.17 -3.91 -13.85
C ARG A 2 16.36 -3.10 -12.57
N GLN A 3 15.31 -2.44 -12.10
CA GLN A 3 15.31 -1.90 -10.75
C GLN A 3 15.49 -3.11 -9.83
N TYR A 4 16.58 -3.09 -9.06
CA TYR A 4 16.89 -4.10 -8.06
C TYR A 4 15.74 -4.08 -7.05
N LEU A 5 14.79 -4.99 -7.20
CA LEU A 5 13.95 -5.43 -6.10
C LEU A 5 14.93 -5.91 -5.04
N ASP A 6 15.13 -5.11 -4.00
CA ASP A 6 15.97 -5.46 -2.88
C ASP A 6 15.35 -6.71 -2.22
N LEU A 7 15.85 -7.89 -2.57
CA LEU A 7 15.36 -9.19 -2.09
C LEU A 7 15.60 -9.39 -0.58
N ARG A 8 16.01 -8.34 0.14
CA ARG A 8 16.28 -8.34 1.58
C ARG A 8 15.12 -7.79 2.41
N VAL A 9 14.00 -7.44 1.79
CA VAL A 9 12.75 -7.25 2.53
C VAL A 9 12.52 -8.54 3.34
N HIS A 10 12.64 -8.45 4.67
CA HIS A 10 12.47 -9.60 5.55
C HIS A 10 11.13 -10.26 5.22
N ASP A 11 11.07 -11.61 5.22
CA ASP A 11 9.87 -12.36 4.82
C ASP A 11 8.59 -11.76 5.39
N ARG A 12 8.63 -11.29 6.65
CA ARG A 12 7.50 -10.64 7.31
C ARG A 12 7.06 -9.33 6.65
N VAL A 13 7.98 -8.42 6.34
CA VAL A 13 7.64 -7.14 5.69
C VAL A 13 7.09 -7.39 4.28
N ALA A 14 7.67 -8.34 3.53
CA ALA A 14 7.19 -8.68 2.20
C ALA A 14 5.81 -9.34 2.24
N LEU A 15 5.58 -10.21 3.23
CA LEU A 15 4.28 -10.85 3.44
C LEU A 15 3.23 -9.84 3.90
N ASP A 16 3.58 -8.91 4.79
CA ASP A 16 2.69 -7.82 5.22
C ASP A 16 2.31 -6.93 4.01
N GLU A 17 3.26 -6.63 3.11
CA GLU A 17 2.97 -5.91 1.86
C GLU A 17 2.07 -6.72 0.91
N ILE A 18 2.31 -8.03 0.75
CA ILE A 18 1.46 -8.91 -0.07
C ILE A 18 0.04 -8.96 0.48
N GLU A 19 -0.12 -9.09 1.79
CA GLU A 19 -1.42 -9.07 2.48
C GLU A 19 -2.14 -7.74 2.23
N LEU A 20 -1.42 -6.62 2.38
CA LEU A 20 -1.95 -5.29 2.10
C LEU A 20 -2.46 -5.14 0.64
N TYR A 21 -1.67 -5.59 -0.34
CA TYR A 21 -2.08 -5.55 -1.75
C TYR A 21 -3.25 -6.51 -2.05
N ALA A 22 -3.28 -7.69 -1.42
CA ALA A 22 -4.36 -8.65 -1.58
C ALA A 22 -5.70 -8.10 -1.05
N GLU A 23 -5.70 -7.41 0.09
CA GLU A 23 -6.88 -6.73 0.63
C GLU A 23 -7.36 -5.62 -0.30
N MET A 24 -6.45 -4.80 -0.83
CA MET A 24 -6.81 -3.74 -1.79
C MET A 24 -7.41 -4.31 -3.08
N LEU A 25 -6.84 -5.38 -3.64
CA LEU A 25 -7.38 -6.05 -4.82
C LEU A 25 -8.74 -6.69 -4.55
N SER A 26 -8.95 -7.24 -3.36
CA SER A 26 -10.23 -7.80 -2.94
C SER A 26 -11.31 -6.71 -2.84
N ALA A 27 -10.98 -5.55 -2.27
CA ALA A 27 -11.89 -4.40 -2.20
C ALA A 27 -12.25 -3.88 -3.60
N VAL A 28 -11.29 -3.81 -4.53
CA VAL A 28 -11.54 -3.42 -5.93
C VAL A 28 -12.43 -4.44 -6.63
N ALA A 29 -12.20 -5.74 -6.43
CA ALA A 29 -13.00 -6.80 -7.04
C ALA A 29 -14.45 -6.82 -6.53
N ALA A 30 -14.67 -6.42 -5.27
CA ALA A 30 -16.00 -6.31 -4.68
C ALA A 30 -16.74 -5.02 -5.07
N ALA A 31 -16.03 -3.99 -5.53
CA ALA A 31 -16.62 -2.71 -5.86
C ALA A 31 -17.21 -2.69 -7.28
N GLU A 32 -18.44 -2.18 -7.41
CA GLU A 32 -19.10 -2.00 -8.71
C GLU A 32 -18.55 -0.80 -9.51
N ARG A 33 -17.76 0.06 -8.85
CA ARG A 33 -17.16 1.27 -9.41
C ARG A 33 -15.73 1.44 -8.89
N PRO A 34 -14.90 2.27 -9.55
CA PRO A 34 -13.61 2.63 -9.00
C PRO A 34 -13.72 3.16 -7.56
N LEU A 35 -12.81 2.71 -6.70
CA LEU A 35 -12.71 3.19 -5.33
C LEU A 35 -12.25 4.66 -5.32
N THR A 36 -12.88 5.45 -4.46
CA THR A 36 -12.44 6.79 -4.13
C THR A 36 -11.23 6.73 -3.20
N VAL A 37 -10.47 7.82 -3.13
CA VAL A 37 -9.31 7.92 -2.23
C VAL A 37 -9.68 7.65 -0.77
N ALA A 38 -10.85 8.12 -0.33
CA ALA A 38 -11.33 7.87 1.04
C ALA A 38 -11.65 6.38 1.28
N GLU A 39 -12.17 5.68 0.27
CA GLU A 39 -12.42 4.23 0.34
C GLU A 39 -11.10 3.45 0.38
N ILE A 40 -10.10 3.89 -0.38
CA ILE A 40 -8.74 3.32 -0.33
C ILE A 40 -8.11 3.54 1.04
N ASP A 41 -8.16 4.77 1.58
CA ASP A 41 -7.63 5.08 2.91
C ASP A 41 -8.29 4.21 3.99
N MET A 42 -9.61 3.98 3.90
CA MET A 42 -10.30 3.07 4.81
C MET A 42 -9.81 1.63 4.71
N VAL A 43 -9.65 1.09 3.50
CA VAL A 43 -9.14 -0.28 3.28
C VAL A 43 -7.71 -0.42 3.80
N LEU A 44 -6.88 0.60 3.60
CA LEU A 44 -5.49 0.62 4.09
C LEU A 44 -5.39 1.00 5.57
N GLY A 45 -6.51 1.30 6.25
CA GLY A 45 -6.52 1.74 7.64
C GLY A 45 -5.80 3.08 7.88
N VAL A 46 -5.57 3.86 6.82
CA VAL A 46 -4.94 5.17 6.88
C VAL A 46 -5.94 6.15 7.50
N ARG A 47 -5.60 6.66 8.68
CA ARG A 47 -6.36 7.79 9.24
C ARG A 47 -6.05 9.01 8.37
N SER A 48 -7.05 9.80 8.00
CA SER A 48 -6.83 11.10 7.38
C SER A 48 -6.32 12.11 8.42
N ASP A 49 -5.26 11.80 9.16
CA ASP A 49 -4.46 12.83 9.78
C ASP A 49 -3.60 13.45 8.67
N ALA A 50 -3.84 14.74 8.39
CA ALA A 50 -3.11 15.54 7.41
C ALA A 50 -1.58 15.61 7.62
N ALA A 51 -1.04 14.83 8.56
CA ALA A 51 0.37 14.64 8.89
C ALA A 51 1.01 13.39 8.26
N GLY A 52 0.28 12.65 7.42
CA GLY A 52 0.75 11.45 6.74
C GLY A 52 1.70 11.65 5.55
N ARG A 53 2.14 12.89 5.24
CA ARG A 53 3.29 13.10 4.34
C ARG A 53 4.59 12.78 5.09
N ARG A 54 4.74 11.53 5.53
CA ARG A 54 6.06 11.01 5.92
C ARG A 54 6.83 10.79 4.62
N GLU A 55 7.56 11.84 4.27
CA GLU A 55 8.87 11.80 3.62
C GLU A 55 9.15 10.50 2.86
N LEU A 56 8.81 10.49 1.57
CA LEU A 56 9.59 9.75 0.59
C LEU A 56 10.98 10.40 0.58
N THR A 57 11.81 10.08 1.57
CA THR A 57 13.23 10.41 1.51
C THR A 57 13.79 9.64 0.32
N PRO A 58 14.35 10.31 -0.70
CA PRO A 58 15.24 9.65 -1.63
C PRO A 58 16.41 9.16 -0.78
N GLN A 59 16.54 7.84 -0.62
CA GLN A 59 17.77 7.26 -0.10
C GLN A 59 18.76 7.33 -1.26
N ASP A 60 19.77 8.20 -1.14
CA ASP A 60 20.93 8.28 -2.04
C ASP A 60 21.67 6.94 -2.16
#